data_AF-A0AAP5ESF3-F1
#
_entry.id   AF-A0AAP5ESF3-F1
#
_cell.length_a   1.000
_cell.length_b   1.000
_cell.length_c   1.000
_cell.angle_alpha   90.00
_cell.angle_beta   90.00
_cell.angle_gamma   90.00
#
_symmetry.space_group_name_H-M   'P 1'
#
loop_
_entity.id
_entity.type
_entity.pdbx_description
1 polymer ?
#
loop_
_entity_poly.entity_id
_entity_poly.type
_entity_poly.pdbx_seq_one_letter_code
_entity_poly.pdbx_strand_id
1 'polypeptide(L)'
;MTRRKSKIGCPLEHRLDVWRFTLGFVLTLALSACVQPWDRFKAGEPESAVTTALGQPKETYDLPNGGRRLMWPTQPMGETTVAADIDADGKVVDVRQVLQPLEFYRAEPGKWTRADVLVNFGRPEETMYLPLVKREVWTYRYLEDNTWYQLFHFYFDDAGVLRSTQKSPDPLHDHLDDHPSN
;
A
#
# COMPACT_ATOMS: atom_id res chain seq x y z
N MET A 1 -63.35 17.12 72.25
CA MET A 1 -63.35 15.66 72.47
C MET A 1 -63.66 15.00 71.12
N THR A 2 -62.91 13.94 70.77
CA THR A 2 -63.23 12.90 69.74
C THR A 2 -62.90 13.13 68.24
N ARG A 3 -61.66 12.78 67.86
CA ARG A 3 -61.22 11.73 66.90
C ARG A 3 -62.05 11.47 65.61
N ARG A 4 -61.40 11.57 64.42
CA ARG A 4 -61.30 10.46 63.43
C ARG A 4 -60.26 10.69 62.32
N LYS A 5 -59.58 9.59 61.97
CA LYS A 5 -58.54 9.37 60.96
C LYS A 5 -59.09 9.37 59.51
N SER A 6 -58.23 9.66 58.53
CA SER A 6 -58.14 8.92 57.25
C SER A 6 -56.79 9.23 56.57
N LYS A 7 -55.83 8.28 56.58
CA LYS A 7 -55.38 7.37 55.48
C LYS A 7 -54.61 8.09 54.35
N ILE A 8 -53.27 7.97 54.35
CA ILE A 8 -52.42 6.97 53.65
C ILE A 8 -52.31 7.25 52.15
N GLY A 9 -51.07 7.52 51.72
CA GLY A 9 -50.66 7.57 50.32
C GLY A 9 -49.24 8.12 50.16
N CYS A 10 -48.23 7.33 50.51
CA CYS A 10 -46.93 7.34 49.82
C CYS A 10 -47.04 6.21 48.79
N PRO A 11 -46.53 6.32 47.56
CA PRO A 11 -45.09 6.08 47.38
C PRO A 11 -44.44 6.88 46.24
N LEU A 12 -43.11 6.79 46.20
CA LEU A 12 -42.22 6.76 45.01
C LEU A 12 -42.57 7.78 43.91
N GLU A 13 -41.72 8.77 43.61
CA GLU A 13 -40.55 8.57 42.76
C GLU A 13 -39.65 9.81 42.84
N HIS A 14 -38.49 9.71 43.49
CA HIS A 14 -37.45 10.75 43.45
C HIS A 14 -36.08 10.09 43.30
N ARG A 15 -35.90 9.31 42.22
CA ARG A 15 -34.62 8.64 41.94
C ARG A 15 -34.14 8.67 40.50
N LEU A 16 -34.64 9.57 39.65
CA LEU A 16 -34.32 9.53 38.22
C LEU A 16 -34.03 10.90 37.58
N ASP A 17 -33.37 11.85 38.25
CA ASP A 17 -33.00 13.11 37.58
C ASP A 17 -31.63 13.68 38.00
N VAL A 18 -30.60 12.82 38.07
CA VAL A 18 -29.20 13.28 38.12
C VAL A 18 -28.34 12.64 37.03
N TRP A 19 -28.88 11.70 36.25
CA TRP A 19 -28.12 10.98 35.22
C TRP A 19 -28.49 11.42 33.81
N ARG A 20 -28.63 12.73 33.60
CA ARG A 20 -28.97 13.30 32.27
C ARG A 20 -28.12 14.49 31.83
N PHE A 21 -27.16 14.94 32.63
CA PHE A 21 -26.37 16.13 32.29
C PHE A 21 -24.88 15.99 32.63
N THR A 22 -24.17 15.20 31.84
CA THR A 22 -22.77 15.45 31.42
C THR A 22 -22.49 14.65 30.15
N LEU A 23 -23.42 14.73 29.21
CA LEU A 23 -23.22 14.38 27.80
C LEU A 23 -22.36 15.49 27.19
N GLY A 24 -21.05 15.30 27.10
CA GLY A 24 -20.18 16.30 26.48
C GLY A 24 -18.71 16.24 26.84
N PHE A 25 -18.13 15.05 26.99
CA PHE A 25 -16.67 14.92 27.01
C PHE A 25 -16.19 14.41 25.64
N VAL A 26 -15.98 15.38 24.75
CA VAL A 26 -14.94 15.39 23.71
C VAL A 26 -14.54 14.00 23.19
N LEU A 27 -15.35 13.48 22.26
CA LEU A 27 -14.95 12.38 21.39
C LEU A 27 -14.14 12.96 20.22
N THR A 28 -12.95 13.51 20.49
CA THR A 28 -11.95 13.71 19.44
C THR A 28 -11.43 12.33 19.05
N LEU A 29 -12.12 11.69 18.10
CA LEU A 29 -11.52 10.62 17.31
C LEU A 29 -10.33 11.21 16.56
N ALA A 30 -9.12 11.03 17.09
CA ALA A 30 -7.92 11.14 16.30
C ALA A 30 -7.92 9.97 15.31
N LEU A 31 -8.51 10.17 14.12
CA LEU A 31 -8.23 9.28 12.99
C LEU A 31 -6.77 9.48 12.64
N SER A 32 -5.90 8.63 13.18
CA SER A 32 -4.56 8.43 12.64
C SER A 32 -4.72 7.76 11.28
N ALA A 33 -5.00 8.55 10.24
CA ALA A 33 -4.77 8.09 8.88
C ALA A 33 -3.28 7.81 8.75
N CYS A 34 -2.91 6.59 8.38
CA CYS A 34 -1.52 6.24 8.09
C CYS A 34 -1.07 7.02 6.84
N VAL A 35 -0.55 8.24 7.04
CA VAL A 35 0.08 9.01 5.97
C VAL A 35 1.36 8.29 5.61
N GLN A 36 1.50 7.86 4.35
CA GLN A 36 2.71 7.19 3.93
C GLN A 36 3.85 8.21 3.80
N PRO A 37 5.12 7.84 4.06
CA PRO A 37 6.25 8.78 4.04
C PRO A 37 6.46 9.49 2.69
N TRP A 38 5.94 8.93 1.60
CA TRP A 38 6.02 9.49 0.25
C TRP A 38 4.86 10.43 -0.11
N ASP A 39 3.75 10.43 0.63
CA ASP A 39 2.57 11.29 0.34
C ASP A 39 2.83 12.78 0.64
N ARG A 40 3.98 13.11 1.24
CA ARG A 40 4.33 14.49 1.64
C ARG A 40 4.86 15.36 0.51
N PHE A 41 5.35 14.75 -0.58
CA PHE A 41 6.00 15.48 -1.67
C PHE A 41 4.97 16.10 -2.61
N LYS A 42 5.24 17.31 -3.08
CA LYS A 42 4.37 18.02 -4.03
C LYS A 42 5.06 18.20 -5.38
N ALA A 43 4.26 18.21 -6.43
CA ALA A 43 4.72 18.55 -7.76
C ALA A 43 5.37 19.96 -7.76
N GLY A 44 6.48 20.11 -8.49
CA GLY A 44 7.28 21.33 -8.57
C GLY A 44 8.39 21.46 -7.52
N GLU A 45 8.44 20.57 -6.51
CA GLU A 45 9.58 20.50 -5.59
C GLU A 45 10.87 20.11 -6.33
N PRO A 46 12.06 20.52 -5.87
CA PRO A 46 13.31 20.06 -6.46
C PRO A 46 13.56 18.58 -6.15
N GLU A 47 14.22 17.86 -7.06
CA GLU A 47 14.70 16.47 -6.83
C GLU A 47 15.47 16.32 -5.50
N SER A 48 16.20 17.36 -5.09
CA SER A 48 16.94 17.38 -3.82
C SER A 48 16.06 17.23 -2.58
N ALA A 49 14.80 17.67 -2.64
CA ALA A 49 13.84 17.51 -1.54
C ALA A 49 13.55 16.01 -1.30
N VAL A 50 13.33 15.25 -2.38
CA VAL A 50 13.06 13.80 -2.31
C VAL A 50 14.30 13.03 -1.85
N THR A 51 15.46 13.32 -2.44
CA THR A 51 16.71 12.59 -2.11
C THR A 51 17.24 12.91 -0.72
N THR A 52 16.99 14.12 -0.19
CA THR A 52 17.30 14.45 1.21
C THR A 52 16.38 13.69 2.17
N ALA A 53 15.13 13.47 1.77
CA ALA A 53 14.11 12.82 2.57
C ALA A 53 14.18 11.29 2.55
N LEU A 54 14.51 10.67 1.41
CA LEU A 54 14.52 9.22 1.20
C LEU A 54 15.94 8.64 1.05
N GLY A 55 16.96 9.50 0.97
CA GLY A 55 18.32 9.11 0.64
C GLY A 55 18.56 9.01 -0.87
N GLN A 56 19.75 8.54 -1.25
CA GLN A 56 20.08 8.34 -2.67
C GLN A 56 19.25 7.19 -3.26
N PRO A 57 18.73 7.35 -4.49
CA PRO A 57 17.97 6.28 -5.14
C PRO A 57 18.89 5.09 -5.46
N LYS A 58 18.34 3.88 -5.40
CA LYS A 58 19.08 2.66 -5.75
C LYS A 58 18.98 2.34 -7.24
N GLU A 59 17.95 2.85 -7.90
CA GLU A 59 17.71 2.69 -9.32
C GLU A 59 17.27 4.02 -9.93
N THR A 60 17.64 4.24 -11.19
CA THR A 60 17.25 5.41 -11.96
C THR A 60 17.00 4.98 -13.39
N TYR A 61 15.89 5.43 -13.94
CA TYR A 61 15.43 5.10 -15.28
C TYR A 61 15.10 6.36 -16.05
N ASP A 62 15.47 6.42 -17.33
CA ASP A 62 15.08 7.53 -18.19
C ASP A 62 13.60 7.40 -18.58
N LEU A 63 12.89 8.52 -18.59
CA LEU A 63 11.49 8.59 -19.01
C LEU A 63 11.38 9.18 -20.43
N PRO A 64 10.36 8.78 -21.22
CA PRO A 64 10.21 9.24 -22.61
C PRO A 64 10.08 10.76 -22.79
N ASN A 65 9.67 11.47 -21.74
CA ASN A 65 9.53 12.93 -21.72
C ASN A 65 10.86 13.67 -21.45
N GLY A 66 11.99 12.96 -21.41
CA GLY A 66 13.29 13.52 -21.06
C GLY A 66 13.51 13.69 -19.55
N GLY A 67 12.53 13.28 -18.74
CA GLY A 67 12.66 13.18 -17.30
C GLY A 67 13.35 11.90 -16.86
N ARG A 68 13.41 11.67 -15.55
CA ARG A 68 13.96 10.47 -14.94
C ARG A 68 13.04 9.98 -13.84
N ARG A 69 12.94 8.66 -13.68
CA ARG A 69 12.32 8.03 -12.53
C ARG A 69 13.39 7.54 -11.58
N LEU A 70 13.35 8.05 -10.35
CA LEU A 70 14.20 7.61 -9.24
C LEU A 70 13.45 6.55 -8.43
N MET A 71 14.10 5.48 -8.01
CA MET A 71 13.45 4.42 -7.23
C MET A 71 14.25 4.00 -5.99
N TRP A 72 13.50 3.68 -4.94
CA TRP A 72 13.98 3.17 -3.66
C TRP A 72 13.34 1.80 -3.34
N PRO A 73 13.77 0.71 -4.02
CA PRO A 73 13.33 -0.64 -3.70
C PRO A 73 13.83 -1.09 -2.32
N THR A 74 12.98 -1.82 -1.60
CA THR A 74 13.28 -2.42 -0.28
C THR A 74 13.78 -3.87 -0.36
N GLN A 75 14.07 -4.35 -1.57
CA GLN A 75 14.61 -5.68 -1.89
C GLN A 75 15.87 -6.08 -1.12
N PRO A 76 16.16 -7.40 -1.00
CA PRO A 76 15.47 -8.53 -1.67
C PRO A 76 14.18 -9.01 -0.99
N MET A 77 13.97 -8.74 0.30
CA MET A 77 12.77 -9.17 1.05
C MET A 77 11.76 -8.02 1.23
N GLY A 78 11.73 -7.09 0.27
CA GLY A 78 10.98 -5.85 0.40
C GLY A 78 9.69 -5.85 -0.40
N GLU A 79 8.61 -5.35 0.21
CA GLU A 79 7.28 -5.27 -0.41
C GLU A 79 6.99 -3.93 -1.07
N THR A 80 7.92 -2.98 -0.97
CA THR A 80 7.73 -1.63 -1.47
C THR A 80 8.88 -1.13 -2.31
N THR A 81 8.53 -0.44 -3.39
CA THR A 81 9.42 0.43 -4.13
C THR A 81 8.73 1.79 -4.20
N VAL A 82 9.33 2.81 -3.60
CA VAL A 82 8.91 4.19 -3.84
C VAL A 82 9.57 4.66 -5.14
N ALA A 83 8.81 5.31 -6.01
CA ALA A 83 9.32 5.96 -7.19
C ALA A 83 8.98 7.45 -7.18
N ALA A 84 9.92 8.27 -7.63
CA ALA A 84 9.73 9.69 -7.89
C ALA A 84 9.99 9.98 -9.37
N ASP A 85 9.00 10.57 -10.03
CA ASP A 85 9.12 11.06 -11.40
C ASP A 85 9.64 12.49 -11.35
N ILE A 86 10.78 12.71 -12.00
CA ILE A 86 11.44 14.00 -12.10
C ILE A 86 11.38 14.45 -13.56
N ASP A 87 10.95 15.67 -13.83
CA ASP A 87 10.97 16.23 -15.17
C ASP A 87 12.39 16.63 -15.62
N ALA A 88 12.50 17.09 -16.87
CA ALA A 88 13.78 17.50 -17.45
C ALA A 88 14.41 18.72 -16.74
N ASP A 89 13.61 19.50 -16.00
CA ASP A 89 14.06 20.67 -15.23
C ASP A 89 14.48 20.31 -13.79
N GLY A 90 14.48 19.02 -13.45
CA GLY A 90 14.86 18.53 -12.13
C GLY A 90 13.78 18.76 -11.06
N LYS A 91 12.50 18.88 -11.47
CA LYS A 91 11.37 19.04 -10.57
C LYS A 91 10.56 17.77 -10.44
N VAL A 92 10.07 17.53 -9.23
CA VAL A 92 9.16 16.44 -8.91
C VAL A 92 7.86 16.62 -9.68
N VAL A 93 7.44 15.58 -10.38
CA VAL A 93 6.13 15.47 -11.03
C VAL A 93 5.19 14.67 -10.13
N ASP A 94 5.64 13.52 -9.64
CA ASP A 94 4.87 12.60 -8.81
C ASP A 94 5.79 11.75 -7.93
N VAL A 95 5.33 11.35 -6.74
CA VAL A 95 6.02 10.40 -5.86
C VAL A 95 5.04 9.40 -5.28
N ARG A 96 5.27 8.10 -5.50
CA ARG A 96 4.33 7.04 -5.14
C ARG A 96 5.00 5.68 -4.95
N GLN A 97 4.31 4.77 -4.29
CA GLN A 97 4.69 3.36 -4.23
C GLN A 97 4.27 2.67 -5.55
N VAL A 98 5.16 1.87 -6.17
CA VAL A 98 4.89 1.23 -7.48
C VAL A 98 4.53 -0.26 -7.40
N LEU A 99 4.83 -0.96 -6.31
CA LEU A 99 4.50 -2.38 -6.15
C LEU A 99 3.12 -2.54 -5.53
N GLN A 100 2.08 -2.26 -6.30
CA GLN A 100 0.68 -2.35 -5.87
C GLN A 100 -0.25 -2.69 -7.02
N PRO A 101 -1.45 -3.27 -6.77
CA PRO A 101 -2.31 -3.79 -7.84
C PRO A 101 -2.69 -2.74 -8.88
N LEU A 102 -3.01 -1.51 -8.45
CA LEU A 102 -3.39 -0.41 -9.35
C LEU A 102 -2.27 -0.03 -10.33
N GLU A 103 -1.01 -0.28 -9.96
CA GLU A 103 0.15 -0.02 -10.79
C GLU A 103 0.45 -1.23 -11.68
N PHE A 104 0.45 -2.44 -11.11
CA PHE A 104 0.69 -3.68 -11.85
C PHE A 104 -0.33 -3.91 -12.97
N TYR A 105 -1.61 -3.61 -12.74
CA TYR A 105 -2.67 -3.81 -13.73
C TYR A 105 -2.64 -2.82 -14.89
N ARG A 106 -1.74 -1.83 -14.88
CA ARG A 106 -1.48 -0.97 -16.05
C ARG A 106 -0.63 -1.67 -17.10
N ALA A 107 0.03 -2.77 -16.74
CA ALA A 107 0.86 -3.51 -17.68
C ALA A 107 0.03 -4.07 -18.84
N GLU A 108 0.52 -3.93 -20.06
CA GLU A 108 -0.19 -4.34 -21.27
C GLU A 108 0.50 -5.55 -21.94
N PRO A 109 -0.02 -6.78 -21.72
CA PRO A 109 0.45 -7.94 -22.46
C PRO A 109 0.39 -7.76 -23.97
N GLY A 110 1.42 -8.21 -24.67
CA GLY A 110 1.61 -8.07 -26.11
C GLY A 110 2.20 -6.73 -26.55
N LYS A 111 2.34 -5.76 -25.64
CA LYS A 111 2.93 -4.44 -25.92
C LYS A 111 4.13 -4.13 -25.04
N TRP A 112 3.98 -4.29 -23.73
CA TRP A 112 5.07 -4.00 -22.79
C TRP A 112 6.20 -5.01 -22.96
N THR A 113 7.40 -4.51 -22.74
CA THR A 113 8.64 -5.27 -22.76
C THR A 113 9.23 -5.37 -21.35
N ARG A 114 10.29 -6.16 -21.20
CA ARG A 114 11.13 -6.15 -20.00
C ARG A 114 11.53 -4.73 -19.57
N ALA A 115 11.90 -3.88 -20.53
CA ALA A 115 12.31 -2.50 -20.25
C ALA A 115 11.16 -1.68 -19.65
N ASP A 116 9.94 -1.84 -20.17
CA ASP A 116 8.77 -1.15 -19.63
C ASP A 116 8.48 -1.60 -18.20
N VAL A 117 8.62 -2.90 -17.90
CA VAL A 117 8.45 -3.43 -16.53
C VAL A 117 9.52 -2.87 -15.58
N LEU A 118 10.80 -2.80 -16.01
CA LEU A 118 11.86 -2.18 -15.19
C LEU A 118 11.62 -0.70 -14.92
N VAL A 119 11.24 0.08 -15.95
CA VAL A 119 10.95 1.52 -15.80
C VAL A 119 9.74 1.75 -14.90
N ASN A 120 8.80 0.81 -14.80
CA ASN A 120 7.62 0.96 -13.95
C ASN A 120 7.81 0.45 -12.52
N PHE A 121 8.53 -0.65 -12.32
CA PHE A 121 8.56 -1.37 -11.03
C PHE A 121 9.97 -1.56 -10.46
N GLY A 122 11.01 -1.25 -11.22
CA GLY A 122 12.40 -1.56 -10.89
C GLY A 122 12.75 -3.02 -11.18
N ARG A 123 13.94 -3.45 -10.75
CA ARG A 123 14.36 -4.86 -10.90
C ARG A 123 13.45 -5.80 -10.10
N PRO A 124 13.19 -7.02 -10.59
CA PRO A 124 12.44 -8.01 -9.83
C PRO A 124 13.24 -8.60 -8.67
N GLU A 125 12.56 -9.18 -7.69
CA GLU A 125 13.24 -9.89 -6.59
C GLU A 125 13.80 -11.23 -7.05
N GLU A 126 13.11 -11.88 -7.98
CA GLU A 126 13.49 -13.18 -8.53
C GLU A 126 13.25 -13.18 -10.04
N THR A 127 14.13 -13.88 -10.76
CA THR A 127 13.98 -14.18 -12.17
C THR A 127 14.14 -15.67 -12.39
N MET A 128 13.19 -16.29 -13.08
CA MET A 128 13.25 -17.70 -13.46
C MET A 128 12.93 -17.88 -14.95
N TYR A 129 13.37 -18.98 -15.54
CA TYR A 129 12.97 -19.35 -16.89
C TYR A 129 12.28 -20.71 -16.88
N LEU A 130 11.12 -20.81 -17.54
CA LEU A 130 10.28 -22.00 -17.66
C LEU A 130 10.47 -22.60 -19.07
N PRO A 131 11.30 -23.64 -19.26
CA PRO A 131 11.66 -24.12 -20.58
C PRO A 131 10.50 -24.72 -21.37
N LEU A 132 9.55 -25.37 -20.69
CA LEU A 132 8.41 -26.05 -21.32
C LEU A 132 7.47 -25.08 -22.02
N VAL A 133 7.29 -23.88 -21.47
CA VAL A 133 6.42 -22.83 -22.02
C VAL A 133 7.21 -21.69 -22.68
N LYS A 134 8.55 -21.75 -22.63
CA LYS A 134 9.48 -20.71 -23.09
C LYS A 134 9.09 -19.34 -22.55
N ARG A 135 9.05 -19.24 -21.22
CA ARG A 135 8.74 -18.00 -20.53
C ARG A 135 9.82 -17.66 -19.52
N GLU A 136 10.30 -16.44 -19.58
CA GLU A 136 11.00 -15.83 -18.46
C GLU A 136 9.97 -15.22 -17.51
N VAL A 137 10.13 -15.42 -16.21
CA VAL A 137 9.22 -14.93 -15.19
C VAL A 137 10.00 -14.02 -14.26
N TRP A 138 9.49 -12.82 -14.08
CA TRP A 138 9.98 -11.85 -13.10
C TRP A 138 8.97 -11.74 -11.97
N THR A 139 9.44 -11.94 -10.75
CA THR A 139 8.60 -11.94 -9.54
C THR A 139 8.85 -10.67 -8.73
N TYR A 140 7.78 -10.08 -8.22
CA TYR A 140 7.78 -8.97 -7.29
C TYR A 140 6.94 -9.35 -6.07
N ARG A 141 7.51 -9.19 -4.88
CA ARG A 141 6.77 -9.30 -3.62
C ARG A 141 6.17 -7.95 -3.25
N TYR A 142 4.93 -7.99 -2.77
CA TYR A 142 4.24 -6.79 -2.33
C TYR A 142 3.21 -7.10 -1.25
N LEU A 143 2.86 -6.08 -0.48
CA LEU A 143 1.82 -6.13 0.54
C LEU A 143 0.56 -5.44 -0.01
N GLU A 144 -0.47 -6.23 -0.29
CA GLU A 144 -1.74 -5.72 -0.78
C GLU A 144 -2.62 -5.25 0.38
N ASP A 145 -3.17 -4.04 0.24
CA ASP A 145 -4.07 -3.42 1.22
C ASP A 145 -3.51 -3.45 2.67
N ASN A 146 -2.18 -3.35 2.79
CA ASN A 146 -1.43 -3.46 4.05
C ASN A 146 -1.72 -4.74 4.87
N THR A 147 -2.22 -5.80 4.22
CA THR A 147 -2.73 -6.99 4.91
C THR A 147 -2.24 -8.29 4.28
N TRP A 148 -2.21 -8.39 2.95
CA TRP A 148 -1.98 -9.65 2.25
C TRP A 148 -0.61 -9.66 1.58
N TYR A 149 0.28 -10.54 2.05
CA TYR A 149 1.56 -10.78 1.38
C TYR A 149 1.30 -11.56 0.09
N GLN A 150 1.72 -10.98 -1.04
CA GLN A 150 1.43 -11.50 -2.37
C GLN A 150 2.68 -11.42 -3.24
N LEU A 151 2.71 -12.28 -4.25
CA LEU A 151 3.65 -12.20 -5.35
C LEU A 151 2.90 -11.78 -6.62
N PHE A 152 3.56 -10.94 -7.42
CA PHE A 152 3.13 -10.58 -8.76
C PHE A 152 4.19 -11.01 -9.77
N HIS A 153 3.77 -11.74 -10.78
CA HIS A 153 4.63 -12.36 -11.78
C HIS A 153 4.36 -11.78 -13.16
N PHE A 154 5.43 -11.38 -13.85
CA PHE A 154 5.41 -10.99 -15.26
C PHE A 154 6.05 -12.09 -16.10
N TYR A 155 5.34 -12.59 -17.10
CA TYR A 155 5.81 -13.65 -17.98
C TYR A 155 6.19 -13.08 -19.35
N PHE A 156 7.46 -13.12 -19.71
CA PHE A 156 7.97 -12.65 -21.00
C PHE A 156 8.24 -13.83 -21.93
N ASP A 157 8.09 -13.60 -23.24
CA ASP A 157 8.63 -14.53 -24.23
C ASP A 157 10.13 -14.32 -24.46
N ASP A 158 10.73 -15.13 -25.34
CA ASP A 158 12.16 -15.06 -25.66
C ASP A 158 12.56 -13.71 -26.28
N ALA A 159 11.63 -12.98 -26.92
CA ALA A 159 11.85 -11.64 -27.45
C ALA A 159 11.77 -10.54 -26.36
N GLY A 160 11.41 -10.90 -25.13
CA GLY A 160 11.27 -9.98 -24.00
C GLY A 160 9.95 -9.21 -23.99
N VAL A 161 8.94 -9.67 -24.73
CA VAL A 161 7.60 -9.08 -24.73
C VAL A 161 6.76 -9.76 -23.65
N LEU A 162 6.07 -8.96 -22.85
CA LEU A 162 5.15 -9.42 -21.81
C LEU A 162 4.00 -10.19 -22.45
N ARG A 163 3.76 -11.42 -21.99
CA ARG A 163 2.70 -12.31 -22.50
C ARG A 163 1.56 -12.51 -21.52
N SER A 164 1.84 -12.51 -20.23
CA SER A 164 0.82 -12.66 -19.20
C SER A 164 1.33 -12.17 -17.85
N THR A 165 0.40 -11.91 -16.94
CA THR A 165 0.68 -11.62 -15.54
C THR A 165 -0.05 -12.62 -14.65
N GLN A 166 0.49 -12.88 -13.45
CA GLN A 166 -0.17 -13.71 -12.46
C GLN A 166 0.07 -13.13 -11.07
N LYS A 167 -0.93 -13.27 -10.21
CA LYS A 167 -0.83 -12.99 -8.78
C LYS A 167 -0.95 -14.31 -8.02
N SER A 168 -0.17 -14.47 -6.95
CA SER A 168 -0.31 -15.61 -6.02
C SER A 168 -0.09 -15.15 -4.58
N PRO A 169 -0.57 -15.93 -3.59
CA PRO A 169 -0.10 -15.82 -2.22
C PRO A 169 1.42 -15.96 -2.15
N ASP A 170 2.01 -15.30 -1.16
CA ASP A 170 3.41 -15.41 -0.87
C ASP A 170 3.71 -16.62 0.03
N PRO A 171 4.42 -17.66 -0.46
CA PRO A 171 4.70 -18.86 0.31
C PRO A 171 5.48 -18.62 1.61
N LEU A 172 6.23 -17.51 1.71
CA LEU A 172 6.93 -17.17 2.96
C LEU A 172 5.95 -16.82 4.11
N HIS A 173 4.72 -16.45 3.77
CA HIS A 173 3.68 -16.03 4.71
C HIS A 173 2.46 -16.96 4.75
N ASP A 174 2.39 -17.97 3.87
CA ASP A 174 1.22 -18.86 3.68
C ASP A 174 1.12 -20.00 4.73
N HIS A 175 2.01 -20.05 5.72
CA HIS A 175 2.20 -21.23 6.59
C HIS A 175 1.78 -21.11 8.05
N LEU A 176 1.02 -20.08 8.47
CA LEU A 176 0.67 -19.94 9.89
C LEU A 176 -0.67 -20.57 10.31
N ASP A 177 -1.58 -20.92 9.39
CA ASP A 177 -2.97 -21.21 9.81
C ASP A 177 -3.55 -22.61 9.45
N ASP A 178 -2.84 -23.54 8.79
CA ASP A 178 -3.56 -24.71 8.22
C ASP A 178 -2.99 -26.13 8.41
N HIS A 179 -2.37 -26.43 9.56
CA HIS A 179 -2.23 -27.82 10.01
C HIS A 179 -2.69 -28.00 11.46
N PRO A 180 -3.96 -28.44 11.71
CA PRO A 180 -4.24 -29.15 12.95
C PRO A 180 -3.40 -30.42 12.93
N SER A 181 -2.52 -30.55 13.93
CA SER A 181 -1.82 -31.80 14.24
C SER A 181 -2.85 -32.94 14.27
N ASN A 182 -2.74 -33.87 13.34
CA ASN A 182 -3.49 -35.12 13.34
C ASN A 182 -2.60 -36.24 13.89
#